data_AF-A0AAV7UN08-F1
#
_entry.id   AF-A0AAV7UN08-F1
#
_cell.length_a   1.000
_cell.length_b   1.000
_cell.length_c   1.000
_cell.angle_alpha   90.00
_cell.angle_beta   90.00
_cell.angle_gamma   90.00
#
_symmetry.space_group_name_H-M   'P 1'
#
loop_
_entity.id
_entity.type
_entity.pdbx_description
1 polymer ?
#
loop_
_entity_poly.entity_id
_entity_poly.type
_entity_poly.pdbx_seq_one_letter_code
_entity_poly.pdbx_strand_id
1 'polypeptide(L)'
;MYSSINYVFVTISFFRVLHRAEISNNSISDDAHIELQWPRLAPFLVETPQWRLPPRLLQDPVDIAEIHKGIVYYYTHNTEWDVSLGVLWDGFKANLQGIISSMAIARSREARLVEEGLTSEIKALDQQDKVNPTRKHNRQLDILPGQLYAQKPNKAEWARSALKQHYCEIGNKGGLLLAYRLRQVRARSHIAKLGMPDGSWAITERDKRQEFRTYYQTVHEQDVVSHGLLPN
;
A
#
# COMPACT_ATOMS: atom_id res chain seq x y z
N MET A 1 8.17 -47.49 1.22
CA MET A 1 7.66 -46.32 1.96
C MET A 1 7.18 -45.35 0.90
N TYR A 2 5.87 -45.17 0.72
CA TYR A 2 5.34 -44.22 -0.27
C TYR A 2 5.52 -42.79 0.26
N SER A 3 6.16 -41.92 -0.51
CA SER A 3 6.32 -40.50 -0.19
C SER A 3 5.45 -39.71 -1.17
N SER A 4 4.51 -38.92 -0.66
CA SER A 4 3.65 -38.07 -1.48
C SER A 4 4.40 -36.76 -1.80
N ILE A 5 4.71 -36.51 -3.07
CA ILE A 5 5.47 -35.35 -3.54
C ILE A 5 4.56 -34.12 -3.78
N ASN A 6 3.25 -34.33 -3.86
CA ASN A 6 2.30 -33.28 -4.21
C ASN A 6 1.87 -32.50 -2.96
N TYR A 7 2.18 -31.20 -2.92
CA TYR A 7 1.77 -30.27 -1.86
C TYR A 7 1.18 -29.00 -2.46
N VAL A 8 0.14 -28.46 -1.82
CA VAL A 8 -0.42 -27.15 -2.15
C VAL A 8 -0.43 -26.28 -0.90
N PHE A 9 0.22 -25.12 -0.98
CA PHE A 9 0.24 -24.14 0.11
C PHE A 9 -0.86 -23.10 -0.10
N VAL A 10 -1.62 -22.83 0.96
CA VAL A 10 -2.78 -21.93 0.92
C VAL A 10 -2.76 -21.02 2.15
N THR A 11 -3.09 -19.74 1.98
CA THR A 11 -3.22 -18.80 3.11
C THR A 11 -4.33 -19.25 4.06
N ILE A 12 -4.17 -19.00 5.37
CA ILE A 12 -5.16 -19.37 6.41
C ILE A 12 -6.58 -18.91 6.05
N SER A 13 -6.73 -17.73 5.45
CA SER A 13 -8.04 -17.20 5.02
C SER A 13 -8.71 -18.07 3.95
N PHE A 14 -7.95 -18.61 3.00
CA PHE A 14 -8.45 -19.49 1.95
C PHE A 14 -8.63 -20.93 2.44
N PHE A 15 -7.80 -21.40 3.38
CA PHE A 15 -7.97 -22.71 4.01
C PHE A 15 -9.29 -22.80 4.77
N ARG A 16 -9.68 -21.73 5.48
CA ARG A 16 -10.94 -21.67 6.24
C ARG A 16 -12.20 -21.86 5.40
N VAL A 17 -12.14 -21.53 4.12
CA VAL A 17 -13.26 -21.64 3.19
C VAL A 17 -13.11 -22.81 2.24
N LEU A 18 -12.13 -23.69 2.44
CA LEU A 18 -11.96 -24.89 1.61
C LEU A 18 -13.14 -25.84 1.83
N HIS A 19 -13.86 -26.18 0.76
CA HIS A 19 -14.99 -27.09 0.82
C HIS A 19 -14.56 -28.55 0.66
N ARG A 20 -13.64 -28.83 -0.27
CA ARG A 20 -13.18 -30.18 -0.57
C ARG A 20 -11.70 -30.19 -0.89
N ALA A 21 -10.98 -31.20 -0.40
CA ALA A 21 -9.61 -31.48 -0.76
C ALA A 21 -9.45 -32.99 -0.94
N GLU A 22 -9.17 -33.41 -2.16
CA GLU A 22 -9.06 -34.84 -2.49
C GLU A 22 -7.83 -35.13 -3.34
N ILE A 23 -7.25 -36.30 -3.08
CA ILE A 23 -6.20 -36.87 -3.92
C ILE A 23 -6.89 -37.85 -4.86
N SER A 24 -6.94 -37.51 -6.14
CA SER A 24 -7.58 -38.33 -7.17
C SER A 24 -6.87 -39.67 -7.32
N ASN A 25 -7.64 -40.74 -7.48
CA ASN A 25 -7.06 -42.04 -7.80
C ASN A 25 -6.65 -42.05 -9.28
N ASN A 26 -5.35 -42.17 -9.54
CA ASN A 26 -4.83 -42.19 -10.90
C ASN A 26 -4.33 -43.62 -11.23
N SER A 27 -4.90 -44.22 -12.27
CA SER A 27 -4.46 -45.53 -12.77
C SER A 27 -3.42 -45.41 -13.89
N ILE A 28 -3.11 -44.19 -14.34
CA ILE A 28 -2.30 -43.92 -15.52
C ILE A 28 -0.91 -43.38 -15.17
N SER A 29 -0.78 -42.65 -14.05
CA SER A 29 0.51 -42.12 -13.56
C SER A 29 0.72 -42.53 -12.11
N ASP A 30 1.99 -42.73 -11.75
CA ASP A 30 2.43 -43.00 -10.38
C ASP A 30 2.17 -41.80 -9.43
N ASP A 31 1.88 -40.62 -10.00
CA ASP A 31 1.48 -39.42 -9.28
C ASP A 31 -0.04 -39.14 -9.38
N ALA A 32 -0.64 -38.97 -8.20
CA ALA A 32 -2.04 -38.62 -8.02
C ALA A 32 -2.25 -37.09 -7.99
N HIS A 33 -3.21 -36.58 -8.76
CA HIS A 33 -3.56 -35.16 -8.80
C HIS A 33 -4.33 -34.74 -7.53
N ILE A 34 -4.03 -33.56 -6.99
CA ILE A 34 -4.74 -32.97 -5.85
C ILE A 34 -5.79 -31.99 -6.36
N GLU A 35 -7.06 -32.29 -6.06
CA GLU A 35 -8.19 -31.42 -6.35
C GLU A 35 -8.60 -30.64 -5.10
N LEU A 36 -8.69 -29.32 -5.23
CA LEU A 36 -9.17 -28.42 -4.18
C LEU A 36 -10.42 -27.68 -4.68
N GLN A 37 -11.50 -27.74 -3.91
CA GLN A 37 -12.75 -27.04 -4.22
C GLN A 37 -13.06 -26.03 -3.12
N TRP A 38 -13.41 -24.82 -3.55
CA TRP A 38 -13.91 -23.76 -2.69
C TRP A 38 -15.37 -23.44 -3.05
N PRO A 39 -16.24 -23.16 -2.08
CA PRO A 39 -17.55 -22.58 -2.36
C PRO A 39 -17.33 -21.18 -2.94
N ARG A 40 -18.32 -20.65 -3.68
CA ARG A 40 -18.25 -19.29 -4.27
C ARG A 40 -17.63 -18.31 -3.28
N LEU A 41 -16.42 -17.85 -3.62
CA LEU A 41 -15.53 -17.02 -2.81
C LEU A 41 -16.11 -15.65 -2.40
N ALA A 42 -17.34 -15.34 -2.79
CA ALA A 42 -17.92 -14.02 -2.76
C ALA A 42 -18.16 -13.44 -1.35
N PRO A 43 -18.62 -14.18 -0.30
CA PRO A 43 -18.91 -13.54 0.98
C PRO A 43 -17.70 -13.42 1.91
N PHE A 44 -16.76 -14.36 1.84
CA PHE A 44 -15.66 -14.48 2.81
C PHE A 44 -14.36 -13.77 2.40
N LEU A 45 -14.24 -13.37 1.15
CA LEU A 45 -13.07 -12.64 0.62
C LEU A 45 -13.37 -11.18 0.30
N VAL A 46 -14.55 -10.67 0.66
CA VAL A 46 -14.77 -9.23 0.69
C VAL A 46 -13.97 -8.69 1.87
N GLU A 47 -12.68 -8.46 1.66
CA GLU A 47 -12.01 -7.39 2.39
C GLU A 47 -12.96 -6.19 2.33
N THR A 48 -13.27 -5.60 3.49
CA THR A 48 -14.03 -4.35 3.50
C THR A 48 -13.42 -3.45 2.45
N PRO A 49 -14.19 -2.98 1.45
CA PRO A 49 -13.61 -2.26 0.33
C PRO A 49 -12.99 -0.99 0.89
N GLN A 50 -11.68 -1.07 1.17
CA GLN A 50 -10.90 0.09 1.55
C GLN A 50 -10.92 0.96 0.31
N TRP A 51 -11.50 2.13 0.45
CA TRP A 51 -11.48 3.09 -0.63
C TRP A 51 -10.03 3.35 -1.03
N ARG A 52 -9.76 3.26 -2.32
CA ARG A 52 -8.44 3.51 -2.91
C ARG A 52 -8.60 4.50 -4.04
N LEU A 53 -7.79 5.55 -4.00
CA LEU A 53 -7.69 6.52 -5.08
C LEU A 53 -7.17 5.83 -6.36
N PRO A 54 -7.93 5.82 -7.46
CA PRO A 54 -7.47 5.26 -8.72
C PRO A 54 -6.25 6.05 -9.23
N PRO A 55 -5.08 5.42 -9.45
CA PRO A 55 -3.86 6.13 -9.83
C PRO A 55 -3.98 6.88 -11.17
N ARG A 56 -4.89 6.47 -12.05
CA ARG A 56 -5.08 7.09 -13.36
C ARG A 56 -5.63 8.50 -13.28
N LEU A 57 -6.45 8.79 -12.28
CA LEU A 57 -6.96 10.15 -12.03
C LEU A 57 -5.84 11.12 -11.60
N LEU A 58 -4.69 10.59 -11.19
CA LEU A 58 -3.50 11.38 -10.87
C LEU A 58 -2.51 11.51 -12.03
N GLN A 59 -2.84 10.97 -13.20
CA GLN A 59 -2.01 11.06 -14.40
C GLN A 59 -2.53 12.11 -15.38
N ASP A 60 -3.85 12.32 -15.43
CA ASP A 60 -4.47 13.31 -16.29
C ASP A 60 -4.47 14.70 -15.61
N PRO A 61 -3.86 15.73 -16.23
CA PRO A 61 -3.87 17.09 -15.68
C PRO A 61 -5.28 17.68 -15.54
N VAL A 62 -6.25 17.26 -16.35
CA VAL A 62 -7.65 17.70 -16.27
C VAL A 62 -8.27 17.21 -14.96
N ASP A 63 -8.09 15.93 -14.65
CA ASP A 63 -8.60 15.33 -13.42
C ASP A 63 -7.96 15.98 -12.18
N ILE A 64 -6.64 16.25 -12.24
CA ILE A 64 -5.94 16.94 -11.15
C ILE A 64 -6.50 18.34 -10.92
N ALA A 65 -6.79 19.09 -12.00
CA ALA A 65 -7.35 20.43 -11.90
C ALA A 65 -8.76 20.40 -11.27
N GLU A 66 -9.56 19.39 -11.58
CA GLU A 66 -10.89 19.20 -11.00
C GLU A 66 -10.82 18.87 -9.50
N ILE A 67 -9.91 17.98 -9.10
CA ILE A 67 -9.65 17.68 -7.68
C ILE A 67 -9.19 18.95 -6.95
N HIS A 68 -8.27 19.71 -7.54
CA HIS A 68 -7.78 20.96 -6.96
C HIS A 68 -8.91 21.99 -6.78
N LYS A 69 -9.79 22.13 -7.78
CA LYS A 69 -10.97 22.98 -7.68
C LYS A 69 -11.90 22.54 -6.55
N GLY A 70 -12.10 21.24 -6.37
CA GLY A 70 -12.87 20.67 -5.27
C GLY A 70 -12.28 21.00 -3.89
N ILE A 71 -10.96 20.90 -3.75
CA ILE A 71 -10.24 21.25 -2.51
C ILE A 71 -10.44 22.74 -2.20
N VAL A 72 -10.18 23.62 -3.17
CA VAL A 72 -10.36 25.07 -2.98
C VAL A 72 -11.79 25.39 -2.60
N TYR A 73 -12.76 24.83 -3.32
CA TYR A 73 -14.18 25.03 -3.06
C TYR A 73 -14.58 24.61 -1.64
N TYR A 74 -14.07 23.48 -1.15
CA TYR A 74 -14.36 23.00 0.20
C TYR A 74 -13.87 24.01 1.25
N TYR A 75 -12.61 24.43 1.19
CA TYR A 75 -12.07 25.35 2.19
C TYR A 75 -12.68 26.75 2.08
N THR A 76 -12.93 27.29 0.89
CA THR A 76 -13.57 28.61 0.78
C THR A 76 -14.97 28.65 1.42
N HIS A 77 -15.70 27.52 1.43
CA HIS A 77 -17.06 27.41 1.95
C HIS A 77 -17.20 26.61 3.24
N ASN A 78 -16.10 26.28 3.95
CA ASN A 78 -16.19 25.58 5.24
C ASN A 78 -15.28 26.18 6.33
N THR A 79 -14.48 27.22 6.03
CA THR A 79 -13.50 27.78 7.00
C THR A 79 -14.06 28.91 7.89
N GLU A 80 -15.20 29.53 7.53
CA GLU A 80 -15.75 30.68 8.28
C GLU A 80 -16.61 30.31 9.49
N TRP A 81 -17.00 29.04 9.62
CA TRP A 81 -17.85 28.56 10.70
C TRP A 81 -17.01 28.19 11.93
N ASP A 82 -17.58 28.34 13.12
CA ASP A 82 -16.99 27.94 14.41
C ASP A 82 -16.97 26.40 14.56
N VAL A 83 -16.34 25.74 13.59
CA VAL A 83 -16.28 24.29 13.42
C VAL A 83 -14.92 23.82 13.90
N SER A 84 -14.91 22.79 14.74
CA SER A 84 -13.65 22.18 15.19
C SER A 84 -12.83 21.67 14.00
N LEU A 85 -11.50 21.79 14.09
CA LEU A 85 -10.57 21.29 13.07
C LEU A 85 -10.79 19.81 12.71
N GLY A 86 -11.21 18.99 13.68
CA GLY A 86 -11.52 17.57 13.45
C GLY A 86 -12.70 17.38 12.51
N VAL A 87 -13.80 18.10 12.76
CA VAL A 87 -15.00 18.06 11.91
C VAL A 87 -14.71 18.61 10.52
N LEU A 88 -13.92 19.70 10.43
CA LEU A 88 -13.47 20.25 9.15
C LEU A 88 -12.64 19.23 8.35
N TRP A 89 -11.73 18.52 9.01
CA TRP A 89 -10.89 17.50 8.37
C TRP A 89 -11.70 16.27 7.93
N ASP A 90 -12.64 15.82 8.75
CA ASP A 90 -13.50 14.67 8.42
C ASP A 90 -14.46 15.01 7.27
N GLY A 91 -15.04 16.20 7.29
CA GLY A 91 -15.88 16.71 6.19
C GLY A 91 -15.08 16.86 4.89
N PHE A 92 -13.86 17.40 4.97
CA PHE A 92 -12.97 17.52 3.81
C PHE A 92 -12.71 16.17 3.15
N LYS A 93 -12.28 15.18 3.95
CA LYS A 93 -12.01 13.82 3.44
C LYS A 93 -13.24 13.21 2.79
N ALA A 94 -14.41 13.31 3.43
CA ALA A 94 -15.65 12.75 2.90
C ALA A 94 -16.06 13.42 1.57
N ASN A 95 -15.94 14.75 1.49
CA ASN A 95 -16.21 15.51 0.27
C ASN A 95 -15.27 15.10 -0.86
N LEU A 96 -13.95 15.10 -0.60
CA LEU A 96 -12.92 14.73 -1.56
C LEU A 96 -13.11 13.30 -2.05
N GLN A 97 -13.44 12.37 -1.14
CA GLN A 97 -13.74 10.99 -1.49
C GLN A 97 -14.94 10.89 -2.44
N GLY A 98 -15.99 11.68 -2.21
CA GLY A 98 -17.16 11.77 -3.09
C GLY A 98 -16.79 12.26 -4.49
N ILE A 99 -16.02 13.34 -4.59
CA ILE A 99 -15.55 13.92 -5.86
C ILE A 99 -14.73 12.90 -6.64
N ILE A 100 -13.72 12.29 -6.01
CA ILE A 100 -12.87 11.31 -6.67
C ILE A 100 -13.68 10.10 -7.13
N SER A 101 -14.65 9.66 -6.33
CA SER A 101 -15.49 8.51 -6.68
C SER A 101 -16.39 8.81 -7.87
N SER A 102 -17.00 10.01 -7.93
CA SER A 102 -17.82 10.40 -9.09
C SER A 102 -16.98 10.49 -10.37
N MET A 103 -15.79 11.08 -10.28
CA MET A 103 -14.83 11.13 -11.39
C MET A 103 -14.42 9.73 -11.86
N ALA A 104 -14.07 8.84 -10.93
CA ALA A 104 -13.70 7.46 -11.25
C ALA A 104 -14.81 6.71 -11.99
N ILE A 105 -16.06 6.88 -11.54
CA ILE A 105 -17.23 6.29 -12.18
C ILE A 105 -17.45 6.87 -13.58
N ALA A 106 -17.35 8.20 -13.73
CA ALA A 106 -17.49 8.87 -15.02
C ALA A 106 -16.44 8.38 -16.03
N ARG A 107 -15.16 8.36 -15.64
CA ARG A 107 -14.06 7.84 -16.48
C ARG A 107 -14.24 6.37 -16.85
N SER A 108 -14.71 5.55 -15.91
CA SER A 108 -14.99 4.14 -16.17
C SER A 108 -16.13 3.96 -17.18
N ARG A 109 -17.14 4.83 -17.12
CA ARG A 109 -18.25 4.84 -18.07
C ARG A 109 -17.80 5.30 -19.45
N GLU A 110 -17.01 6.35 -19.55
CA GLU A 110 -16.43 6.83 -20.81
C GLU A 110 -15.60 5.74 -21.49
N ALA A 111 -14.67 5.12 -20.75
CA ALA A 111 -13.85 4.03 -21.27
C ALA A 111 -14.70 2.85 -21.78
N ARG A 112 -15.76 2.50 -21.04
CA ARG A 112 -16.69 1.44 -21.44
C ARG A 112 -17.44 1.79 -22.72
N LEU A 113 -17.93 3.01 -22.87
CA LEU A 113 -18.62 3.45 -24.09
C LEU A 113 -17.69 3.40 -25.31
N VAL A 114 -16.41 3.76 -25.14
CA VAL A 114 -15.40 3.64 -26.20
C VAL A 114 -15.16 2.18 -26.57
N GLU A 115 -15.03 1.28 -25.59
CA GLU A 115 -14.87 -0.16 -25.85
C GLU A 115 -16.11 -0.77 -26.53
N GLU A 116 -17.32 -0.42 -26.09
CA GLU A 116 -18.57 -0.84 -26.71
C GLU A 116 -18.68 -0.32 -28.16
N GLY A 117 -18.28 0.93 -28.41
CA GLY A 117 -18.21 1.51 -29.75
C GLY A 117 -17.26 0.74 -30.68
N LEU A 118 -16.01 0.55 -30.26
CA LEU A 118 -15.00 -0.19 -31.04
C LEU A 118 -15.41 -1.64 -31.29
N THR A 119 -15.97 -2.33 -30.30
CA THR A 119 -16.44 -3.72 -30.48
C THR A 119 -17.62 -3.79 -31.44
N SER A 120 -18.53 -2.82 -31.42
CA SER A 120 -19.64 -2.73 -32.36
C SER A 120 -19.16 -2.49 -33.79
N GLU A 121 -18.15 -1.63 -33.98
CA GLU A 121 -17.54 -1.34 -35.28
C GLU A 121 -16.84 -2.58 -35.85
N ILE A 122 -16.07 -3.30 -35.04
CA ILE A 122 -15.43 -4.57 -35.44
C ILE A 122 -16.48 -5.58 -35.89
N LYS A 123 -17.59 -5.74 -35.14
CA LYS A 123 -18.67 -6.67 -35.50
C LYS A 123 -19.36 -6.28 -36.81
N ALA A 124 -19.61 -4.99 -37.01
CA ALA A 124 -20.24 -4.49 -38.24
C ALA A 124 -19.32 -4.71 -39.46
N LEU A 125 -18.03 -4.41 -39.32
CA LEU A 125 -17.04 -4.63 -40.38
C LEU A 125 -16.84 -6.11 -40.69
N ASP A 126 -16.81 -6.98 -39.68
CA ASP A 126 -16.71 -8.43 -39.88
C ASP A 126 -17.93 -9.00 -40.63
N GLN A 127 -19.13 -8.49 -40.35
CA GLN A 127 -20.33 -8.84 -41.12
C GLN A 127 -20.28 -8.32 -42.57
N GLN A 128 -19.78 -7.10 -42.79
CA GLN A 128 -19.65 -6.53 -44.13
C GLN A 128 -18.58 -7.25 -44.96
N ASP A 129 -17.44 -7.62 -44.36
CA ASP A 129 -16.36 -8.33 -45.07
C ASP A 129 -16.77 -9.77 -45.43
N LYS A 130 -17.61 -10.42 -44.61
CA LYS A 130 -18.22 -11.72 -44.95
C LYS A 130 -19.11 -11.68 -46.19
N VAL A 131 -19.78 -10.56 -46.43
CA VAL A 131 -20.69 -10.38 -47.59
C VAL A 131 -19.93 -9.85 -48.81
N ASN A 132 -18.98 -8.93 -48.61
CA ASN A 132 -18.18 -8.33 -49.67
C ASN A 132 -16.72 -8.10 -49.21
N PRO A 133 -15.85 -9.11 -49.39
CA PRO A 133 -14.48 -9.04 -48.92
C PRO A 133 -13.70 -7.99 -49.70
N THR A 134 -13.25 -6.94 -48.99
CA THR A 134 -12.52 -5.82 -49.60
C THR A 134 -11.19 -5.60 -48.88
N ARG A 135 -10.12 -5.26 -49.63
CA ARG A 135 -8.81 -4.94 -49.03
C ARG A 135 -8.87 -3.83 -47.97
N LYS A 136 -9.83 -2.90 -48.10
CA LYS A 136 -10.04 -1.81 -47.14
C LYS A 136 -10.61 -2.34 -45.81
N HIS A 137 -11.63 -3.20 -45.85
CA HIS A 137 -12.22 -3.81 -44.66
C HIS A 137 -11.20 -4.70 -43.93
N ASN A 138 -10.45 -5.52 -44.67
CA ASN A 138 -9.38 -6.35 -44.11
C ASN A 138 -8.33 -5.51 -43.36
N ARG A 139 -7.85 -4.40 -43.96
CA ARG A 139 -6.92 -3.49 -43.29
C ARG A 139 -7.52 -2.84 -42.02
N GLN A 140 -8.81 -2.52 -42.02
CA GLN A 140 -9.46 -1.95 -40.83
C GLN A 140 -9.64 -3.01 -39.73
N LEU A 141 -9.98 -4.24 -40.09
CA LEU A 141 -10.05 -5.38 -39.17
C LEU A 141 -8.69 -5.76 -38.57
N ASP A 142 -7.58 -5.48 -39.25
CA ASP A 142 -6.23 -5.63 -38.67
C ASP A 142 -5.91 -4.54 -37.63
N ILE A 143 -6.41 -3.31 -37.82
CA ILE A 143 -6.06 -2.14 -36.99
C ILE A 143 -6.93 -2.02 -35.75
N LEU A 144 -8.25 -2.23 -35.88
CA LEU A 144 -9.23 -1.99 -34.82
C LEU A 144 -9.01 -2.85 -33.56
N PRO A 145 -8.66 -4.14 -33.64
CA PRO A 145 -8.28 -4.92 -32.47
C PRO A 145 -7.09 -4.31 -31.73
N GLY A 146 -6.09 -3.80 -32.46
CA GLY A 146 -4.94 -3.11 -31.88
C GLY A 146 -5.33 -1.87 -31.09
N GLN A 147 -6.26 -1.07 -31.60
CA GLN A 147 -6.81 0.09 -30.89
C GLN A 147 -7.57 -0.32 -29.62
N LEU A 148 -8.34 -1.41 -29.69
CA LEU A 148 -9.04 -1.96 -28.54
C LEU A 148 -8.07 -2.51 -27.48
N TYR A 149 -6.98 -3.15 -27.90
CA TYR A 149 -5.91 -3.57 -26.99
C TYR A 149 -5.18 -2.38 -26.36
N ALA A 150 -4.97 -1.28 -27.09
CA ALA A 150 -4.36 -0.07 -26.56
C ALA A 150 -5.23 0.65 -25.51
N GLN A 151 -6.56 0.55 -25.62
CA GLN A 151 -7.49 1.06 -24.60
C GLN A 151 -7.44 0.26 -23.30
N LYS A 152 -7.04 -1.02 -23.35
CA LYS A 152 -6.91 -1.83 -22.15
C LYS A 152 -5.69 -1.38 -21.36
N PRO A 153 -5.81 -1.26 -20.03
CA PRO A 153 -4.64 -0.96 -19.21
C PRO A 153 -3.52 -1.94 -19.46
N ASN A 154 -2.34 -1.39 -19.67
CA ASN A 154 -1.13 -2.18 -19.76
C ASN A 154 -0.93 -2.92 -18.43
N LYS A 155 -1.13 -4.25 -18.44
CA LYS A 155 -0.93 -5.11 -17.26
C LYS A 155 0.47 -4.91 -16.65
N ALA A 156 1.47 -4.61 -17.48
CA ALA A 156 2.83 -4.33 -17.02
C ALA A 156 2.91 -3.01 -16.22
N GLU A 157 2.18 -1.97 -16.62
CA GLU A 157 2.14 -0.70 -15.89
C GLU A 157 1.40 -0.82 -14.56
N TRP A 158 0.31 -1.60 -14.54
CA TRP A 158 -0.38 -1.93 -13.30
C TRP A 158 0.55 -2.71 -12.35
N ALA A 159 1.22 -3.76 -12.84
CA ALA A 159 2.16 -4.54 -12.05
C ALA A 159 3.32 -3.70 -11.52
N ARG A 160 3.88 -2.81 -12.36
CA ARG A 160 4.91 -1.85 -11.97
C ARG A 160 4.44 -0.89 -10.87
N SER A 161 3.20 -0.39 -10.98
CA SER A 161 2.63 0.53 -10.00
C SER A 161 2.34 -0.19 -8.67
N ALA A 162 1.81 -1.41 -8.72
CA ALA A 162 1.59 -2.24 -7.54
C ALA A 162 2.91 -2.58 -6.82
N LEU A 163 3.97 -2.89 -7.57
CA LEU A 163 5.29 -3.17 -7.01
C LEU A 163 5.89 -1.93 -6.29
N LYS A 164 5.78 -0.75 -6.91
CA LYS A 164 6.22 0.51 -6.29
C LYS A 164 5.45 0.82 -5.01
N GLN A 165 4.13 0.63 -5.03
CA GLN A 165 3.29 0.79 -3.85
C GLN A 165 3.72 -0.16 -2.73
N HIS A 166 3.88 -1.45 -3.04
CA HIS A 166 4.34 -2.45 -2.08
C HIS A 166 5.71 -2.10 -1.48
N TYR A 167 6.63 -1.60 -2.30
CA TYR A 167 7.92 -1.09 -1.85
C TYR A 167 7.77 0.11 -0.91
N CYS A 168 6.90 1.07 -1.18
CA CYS A 168 6.65 2.20 -0.29
C CYS A 168 5.99 1.77 1.04
N GLU A 169 5.02 0.86 0.98
CA GLU A 169 4.31 0.35 2.16
C GLU A 169 5.20 -0.50 3.08
N ILE A 170 6.14 -1.26 2.50
CA ILE A 170 7.07 -2.11 3.26
C ILE A 170 8.35 -1.36 3.62
N GLY A 171 8.86 -0.49 2.75
CA GLY A 171 10.11 0.25 2.94
C GLY A 171 10.10 1.08 4.23
N ASN A 172 8.95 1.66 4.59
CA ASN A 172 8.80 2.38 5.85
C ASN A 172 8.67 1.50 7.10
N LYS A 173 8.45 0.17 6.97
CA LYS A 173 8.40 -0.74 8.13
C LYS A 173 9.75 -0.84 8.83
N GLY A 174 10.86 -0.66 8.10
CA GLY A 174 12.19 -0.53 8.68
C GLY A 174 12.27 0.66 9.65
N GLY A 175 11.69 1.80 9.26
CA GLY A 175 11.58 2.99 10.11
C GLY A 175 10.70 2.78 11.34
N LEU A 176 9.58 2.05 11.20
CA LEU A 176 8.70 1.72 12.33
C LEU A 176 9.39 0.80 13.35
N LEU A 177 10.07 -0.26 12.89
CA LEU A 177 10.83 -1.18 13.75
C LEU A 177 12.01 -0.45 14.42
N LEU A 178 12.69 0.43 13.69
CA LEU A 178 13.75 1.27 14.23
C LEU A 178 13.21 2.26 15.27
N ALA A 179 12.11 2.95 14.99
CA ALA A 179 11.47 3.87 15.94
C ALA A 179 10.99 3.14 17.19
N TYR A 180 10.41 1.95 17.03
CA TYR A 180 10.02 1.07 18.13
C TYR A 180 11.25 0.65 18.96
N ARG A 181 12.34 0.25 18.31
CA ARG A 181 13.60 -0.11 18.98
C ARG A 181 14.21 1.09 19.70
N LEU A 182 14.24 2.26 19.09
CA LEU A 182 14.72 3.51 19.70
C LEU A 182 13.88 3.88 20.92
N ARG A 183 12.55 3.71 20.87
CA ARG A 183 11.66 3.94 22.02
C ARG A 183 11.97 2.96 23.16
N GLN A 184 12.17 1.68 22.87
CA GLN A 184 12.57 0.69 23.88
C GLN A 184 13.94 1.02 24.50
N VAL A 185 14.93 1.38 23.68
CA VAL A 185 16.26 1.75 24.15
C VAL A 185 16.19 2.98 25.03
N ARG A 186 15.50 4.04 24.59
CA ARG A 186 15.29 5.26 25.39
C ARG A 186 14.58 4.99 26.71
N ALA A 187 13.56 4.13 26.72
CA ALA A 187 12.87 3.75 27.95
C ALA A 187 13.77 2.98 28.92
N ARG A 188 14.65 2.10 28.42
CA ARG A 188 15.64 1.36 29.22
C ARG A 188 16.75 2.26 29.76
N SER A 189 17.19 3.23 28.97
CA SER A 189 18.26 4.17 29.33
C SER A 189 17.74 5.42 30.05
N HIS A 190 16.44 5.52 30.33
CA HIS A 190 15.86 6.70 30.96
C HIS A 190 16.15 6.68 32.46
N ILE A 191 16.95 7.64 32.90
CA ILE A 191 17.30 7.82 34.32
C ILE A 191 16.27 8.77 34.92
N ALA A 192 15.31 8.24 35.68
CA ALA A 192 14.21 9.05 36.25
C ALA A 192 14.69 10.05 37.29
N LYS A 193 15.56 9.62 38.20
CA LYS A 193 16.17 10.43 39.26
C LYS A 193 17.61 9.98 39.50
N LEU A 194 18.47 10.93 39.83
CA LEU A 194 19.86 10.67 40.23
C LEU A 194 20.01 11.07 41.71
N GLY A 195 20.63 10.20 42.51
CA GLY A 195 20.91 10.48 43.91
C GLY A 195 22.22 11.25 44.02
N MET A 196 22.18 12.41 44.66
CA MET A 196 23.34 13.28 44.84
C MET A 196 24.07 12.94 46.16
N PRO A 197 25.38 13.26 46.28
CA PRO A 197 26.16 12.98 47.50
C PRO A 197 25.63 13.70 48.76
N ASP A 198 24.90 14.79 48.59
CA ASP A 198 24.28 15.59 49.66
C ASP A 198 22.94 15.01 50.18
N GLY A 199 22.49 13.89 49.61
CA GLY A 199 21.22 13.23 49.95
C GLY A 199 19.99 13.78 49.20
N SER A 200 20.18 14.77 48.31
CA SER A 200 19.12 15.30 47.46
C SER A 200 18.95 14.50 46.16
N TRP A 201 17.83 14.71 45.45
CA TRP A 201 17.52 14.03 44.19
C TRP A 201 17.51 15.00 43.01
N ALA A 202 18.35 14.75 42.01
CA ALA A 202 18.31 15.47 40.74
C ALA A 202 17.24 14.86 39.81
N ILE A 203 16.17 15.61 39.58
CA ILE A 203 15.01 15.21 38.76
C ILE A 203 15.10 15.86 37.36
N THR A 204 15.60 17.09 37.28
CA THR A 204 15.74 17.84 36.02
C THR A 204 16.89 17.32 35.18
N GLU A 205 16.72 17.28 33.86
CA GLU A 205 17.76 16.90 32.90
C GLU A 205 19.01 17.80 32.95
N ARG A 206 18.86 19.06 33.38
CA ARG A 206 19.98 19.98 33.55
C ARG A 206 20.87 19.55 34.72
N ASP A 207 20.24 19.22 35.86
CA ASP A 207 20.93 18.87 37.10
C ASP A 207 21.63 17.50 36.96
N LYS A 208 20.94 16.52 36.35
CA LYS A 208 21.53 15.21 36.01
C LYS A 208 22.77 15.36 35.13
N ARG A 209 22.72 16.19 34.09
CA ARG A 209 23.86 16.43 33.19
C ARG A 209 25.04 17.08 33.90
N GLN A 210 24.76 18.05 34.77
CA GLN A 210 25.81 18.71 35.53
C GLN A 210 26.52 17.73 36.46
N GLU A 211 25.77 16.86 37.13
CA GLU A 211 26.35 15.86 38.02
C GLU A 211 27.18 14.81 37.27
N PHE A 212 26.67 14.26 36.17
CA PHE A 212 27.45 13.35 35.34
C PHE A 212 28.75 14.02 34.87
N ARG A 213 28.69 15.29 34.48
CA ARG A 213 29.86 16.05 34.06
C ARG A 213 30.89 16.15 35.19
N THR A 214 30.47 16.56 36.39
CA THR A 214 31.35 16.67 37.55
C THR A 214 31.98 15.31 37.89
N TYR A 215 31.18 14.24 37.93
CA TYR A 215 31.64 12.89 38.22
C TYR A 215 32.69 12.38 37.22
N TYR A 216 32.45 12.53 35.91
CA TYR A 216 33.42 12.07 34.92
C TYR A 216 34.67 12.95 34.88
N GLN A 217 34.56 14.25 35.17
CA GLN A 217 35.72 15.12 35.32
C GLN A 217 36.63 14.65 36.47
N THR A 218 36.05 14.34 37.65
CA THR A 218 36.83 13.88 38.80
C THR A 218 37.45 12.50 38.57
N VAL A 219 36.74 11.57 37.91
CA VAL A 219 37.30 10.25 37.56
C VAL A 219 38.48 10.39 36.61
N HIS A 220 38.36 11.21 35.56
CA HIS A 220 39.47 11.44 34.63
C HIS A 220 40.66 12.16 35.28
N GLU A 221 40.42 13.06 36.22
CA GLU A 221 41.48 13.70 36.99
C GLU A 221 42.21 12.69 37.91
N GLN A 222 41.49 11.73 38.52
CA GLN A 222 42.08 10.67 39.34
C GLN A 222 42.88 9.64 38.53
N ASP A 223 42.45 9.33 37.31
CA ASP A 223 43.19 8.45 36.38
C ASP A 223 44.51 9.10 35.91
N VAL A 224 44.53 10.42 35.73
CA VAL A 224 45.75 11.16 35.37
C VAL A 224 46.74 11.22 36.54
N VAL A 225 46.27 11.35 37.79
CA VAL A 225 47.14 11.36 38.98
C VAL A 225 47.72 9.98 39.29
N SER A 226 46.96 8.91 39.08
CA SER A 226 47.40 7.53 39.34
C SER A 226 48.43 7.01 38.33
N HIS A 227 48.45 7.53 37.10
CA HIS A 227 49.51 7.24 36.11
C HIS A 227 50.73 8.19 36.18
N GLY A 228 50.70 9.22 37.03
CA GLY A 228 51.78 10.19 37.22
C GLY A 228 52.76 9.90 38.37
N LEU A 229 52.56 8.82 39.13
CA LEU A 229 53.42 8.41 40.25
C LEU A 229 54.16 7.10 39.93
N LEU A 230 55.05 7.14 38.93
CA LEU A 230 56.19 6.23 38.88
C LEU A 230 57.44 7.07 39.23
N PRO A 231 58.06 6.87 40.41
CA PRO A 231 59.35 7.50 40.70
C PRO A 231 60.42 6.87 39.80
N ASN A 232 61.26 7.72 39.21
CA ASN A 232 62.56 7.32 38.65
C ASN A 232 63.45 6.72 39.74
#